data_AF-A0A4U5U2W9-F1
#
_entry.id   AF-A0A4U5U2W9-F1
#
_cell.length_a   1.000
_cell.length_b   1.000
_cell.length_c   1.000
_cell.angle_alpha   90.00
_cell.angle_beta   90.00
_cell.angle_gamma   90.00
#
_symmetry.space_group_name_H-M   'P 1'
#
loop_
_entity.id
_entity.type
_entity.pdbx_description
1 polymer ?
#
loop_
_entity_poly.entity_id
_entity_poly.type
_entity_poly.pdbx_seq_one_letter_code
_entity_poly.pdbx_strand_id
1 'polypeptide(L)' 'MKCAASHLPHTQKQAELVKSRRDVGNFDKEFTKMVVELTPTDKLFIMNLDQNEFQGFSYTNPEFIIQV' A
#
# COMPACT_ATOMS: atom_id res chain seq x y z
N MET A 1 24.17 45.67 -9.74
CA MET A 1 24.20 44.22 -9.98
C MET A 1 22.90 43.62 -9.42
N LYS A 2 22.02 43.10 -10.27
CA LYS A 2 20.78 42.43 -9.84
C LYS A 2 21.11 40.95 -9.64
N CYS A 3 20.99 40.41 -8.43
CA CYS A 3 20.99 38.97 -8.24
C CYS A 3 19.68 38.41 -8.82
N ALA A 4 19.78 37.58 -9.85
CA ALA A 4 18.65 36.82 -10.36
C ALA A 4 18.33 35.71 -9.35
N ALA A 5 17.23 35.84 -8.63
CA ALA A 5 16.64 34.71 -7.92
C ALA A 5 16.13 33.73 -8.99
N SER A 6 16.76 32.56 -9.05
CA SER A 6 16.26 31.42 -9.81
C SER A 6 14.86 31.08 -9.31
N HIS A 7 13.88 31.22 -10.18
CA HIS A 7 12.52 30.78 -9.91
C HIS A 7 12.52 29.24 -9.94
N LEU A 8 12.58 28.62 -8.77
CA LEU A 8 12.17 27.23 -8.62
C LEU A 8 10.68 27.16 -8.98
N PRO A 9 10.24 26.24 -9.87
CA PRO A 9 8.83 26.10 -10.15
C PRO A 9 8.13 25.70 -8.86
N HIS A 10 7.09 26.46 -8.50
CA HIS A 10 6.18 26.11 -7.42
C HIS A 10 5.71 24.67 -7.64
N THR A 11 6.20 23.74 -6.83
CA THR A 11 5.48 22.50 -6.55
C THR A 11 4.18 22.93 -5.87
N GLN A 12 3.15 23.18 -6.67
CA GLN A 12 1.80 23.30 -6.16
C GLN A 12 1.50 21.98 -5.47
N LYS A 13 1.27 22.05 -4.16
CA LYS A 13 0.78 20.94 -3.36
C LYS A 13 -0.57 20.57 -3.96
N GLN A 14 -0.59 19.58 -4.85
CA GLN A 14 -1.82 19.02 -5.39
C GLN A 14 -2.56 18.42 -4.19
N ALA A 15 -3.64 19.08 -3.76
CA ALA A 15 -4.50 18.54 -2.73
C ALA A 15 -5.06 17.21 -3.24
N GLU A 16 -4.70 16.13 -2.57
CA GLU A 16 -5.12 14.78 -2.93
C GLU A 16 -6.63 14.67 -2.63
N LEU A 17 -7.45 14.70 -3.69
CA LEU A 17 -8.91 14.72 -3.57
C LEU A 17 -9.43 13.30 -3.34
N VAL A 18 -9.65 12.95 -2.07
CA VAL A 18 -10.29 11.69 -1.67
C VAL A 18 -11.81 11.88 -1.64
N LYS A 19 -12.54 11.10 -2.46
CA LYS A 19 -14.00 11.24 -2.64
C LYS A 19 -14.81 10.43 -1.62
N SER A 20 -14.25 9.36 -1.07
CA SER A 20 -14.92 8.48 -0.10
C SER A 20 -13.91 7.65 0.70
N ARG A 21 -14.37 6.99 1.79
CA ARG A 21 -13.53 6.06 2.57
C ARG A 21 -13.00 4.86 1.78
N ARG A 22 -13.60 4.54 0.62
CA ARG A 22 -13.18 3.44 -0.27
C ARG A 22 -12.64 3.95 -1.60
N ASP A 23 -12.30 5.24 -1.70
CA ASP A 23 -11.76 5.79 -2.93
C ASP A 23 -10.39 5.17 -3.23
N VAL A 24 -10.22 4.73 -4.48
CA VAL A 24 -8.99 4.16 -4.99
C VAL A 24 -8.37 5.01 -6.10
N GLY A 25 -8.83 6.26 -6.27
CA GLY A 25 -8.41 7.15 -7.34
C GLY A 25 -6.92 7.48 -7.38
N ASN A 26 -6.19 7.24 -6.29
CA ASN A 26 -4.74 7.46 -6.19
C ASN A 26 -3.91 6.19 -6.46
N PHE A 27 -4.57 5.07 -6.78
CA PHE A 27 -3.93 3.83 -7.19
C PHE A 27 -4.02 3.65 -8.71
N ASP A 28 -3.09 2.89 -9.29
CA ASP A 28 -3.19 2.49 -10.69
C ASP A 28 -4.47 1.67 -10.90
N LYS A 29 -5.22 2.03 -11.94
CA LYS A 29 -6.48 1.39 -12.27
C LYS A 29 -6.30 -0.08 -12.63
N GLU A 30 -5.14 -0.47 -13.13
CA GLU A 30 -4.88 -1.87 -13.48
C GLU A 30 -5.06 -2.76 -12.26
N PHE A 31 -4.47 -2.41 -11.11
CA PHE A 31 -4.63 -3.19 -9.87
C PHE A 31 -6.08 -3.16 -9.34
N THR A 32 -6.73 -2.00 -9.35
CA THR A 32 -8.09 -1.85 -8.77
C THR A 32 -9.18 -2.55 -9.58
N LYS A 33 -8.91 -2.89 -10.84
CA LYS A 33 -9.82 -3.63 -11.72
C LYS A 33 -9.60 -5.14 -11.69
N MET A 34 -8.46 -5.61 -11.18
CA MET A 34 -8.19 -7.03 -11.05
C MET A 34 -9.20 -7.68 -10.10
N VAL A 35 -9.45 -8.97 -10.32
CA VAL A 35 -10.26 -9.78 -9.41
C VAL A 35 -9.56 -9.87 -8.06
N VAL A 36 -10.33 -9.71 -6.98
CA VAL A 36 -9.81 -9.82 -5.60
C VAL A 36 -9.75 -11.29 -5.22
N GLU A 37 -8.72 -11.99 -5.69
CA GLU A 37 -8.48 -13.40 -5.40
C GLU A 37 -7.01 -13.67 -5.09
N LEU A 38 -6.77 -14.72 -4.30
CA LEU A 38 -5.42 -15.22 -4.07
C LEU A 38 -5.04 -16.14 -5.23
N THR A 39 -3.88 -15.88 -5.83
CA THR A 39 -3.31 -16.78 -6.83
C THR A 39 -3.20 -18.20 -6.25
N PRO A 40 -3.74 -19.22 -6.92
CA PRO A 40 -3.59 -20.61 -6.48
C PRO A 40 -2.11 -20.99 -6.37
N THR A 41 -1.75 -21.66 -5.28
CA THR A 41 -0.39 -22.16 -5.04
C THR A 41 -0.32 -23.68 -5.17
N ASP A 42 0.83 -24.18 -5.61
CA ASP A 42 1.09 -25.62 -5.61
C ASP A 42 1.35 -26.10 -4.17
N LYS A 43 0.52 -27.04 -3.70
CA LYS A 43 0.62 -27.59 -2.34
C LYS A 43 1.98 -28.24 -2.08
N LEU A 44 2.58 -28.91 -3.06
CA LEU A 44 3.88 -29.55 -2.90
C LEU A 44 4.98 -28.51 -2.73
N PHE A 45 4.86 -27.37 -3.42
CA PHE A 45 5.80 -26.26 -3.25
C PHE A 45 5.68 -25.67 -1.83
N ILE A 46 4.47 -25.43 -1.34
CA ILE A 46 4.24 -24.92 0.02
C ILE A 46 4.74 -25.89 1.08
N MET A 47 4.51 -27.20 0.91
CA MET A 47 4.94 -28.23 1.87
C MET A 47 6.46 -28.36 1.98
N ASN A 48 7.21 -27.95 0.95
CA ASN A 48 8.67 -28.00 0.94
C ASN A 48 9.33 -26.75 1.55
N LEU A 49 8.55 -25.77 2.03
CA LEU A 49 9.07 -24.59 2.72
C LEU A 49 9.32 -24.91 4.22
N ASP A 50 10.46 -24.47 4.76
CA ASP A 50 10.70 -24.54 6.20
C ASP A 50 9.78 -23.56 6.94
N GLN A 51 8.81 -24.09 7.68
CA GLN A 51 7.85 -23.29 8.42
C GLN A 51 8.47 -22.56 9.61
N ASN A 52 9.65 -22.99 10.07
CA ASN A 52 10.30 -22.34 11.21
C ASN A 52 10.83 -20.94 10.87
N GLU A 53 11.08 -20.66 9.58
CA GLU A 53 11.47 -19.33 9.12
C GLU A 53 10.41 -18.25 9.41
N PHE A 54 9.16 -18.65 9.64
CA PHE A 54 8.05 -17.75 9.93
C PHE A 54 7.69 -17.71 11.43
N GLN A 55 8.49 -18.33 12.30
CA GLN A 55 8.29 -18.21 13.75
C GLN A 55 8.37 -16.75 14.19
N GLY A 56 7.37 -16.29 14.95
CA GLY A 56 7.28 -14.90 15.39
C GLY A 56 6.80 -13.91 14.32
N PHE A 57 6.37 -14.37 13.13
CA PHE A 57 5.85 -13.50 12.07
C PHE A 57 4.54 -12.80 12.45
N SER A 58 3.71 -13.44 13.27
CA SER A 58 2.42 -12.88 13.68
C SER A 58 2.60 -11.69 14.62
N TYR A 59 2.07 -10.54 14.21
CA TYR A 59 2.01 -9.31 15.00
C TYR A 59 0.60 -8.73 14.95
N THR A 60 0.13 -8.21 16.07
CA THR A 60 -1.08 -7.38 16.14
C THR A 60 -0.72 -6.12 16.89
N ASN A 61 -1.09 -4.96 16.33
CA ASN A 61 -0.87 -3.68 17.02
C ASN A 61 -1.64 -3.69 18.36
N PRO A 62 -0.96 -3.53 19.52
CA PRO A 62 -1.62 -3.51 20.83
C PRO A 62 -2.69 -2.42 20.98
N GLU A 63 -2.57 -1.32 20.23
CA GLU A 63 -3.53 -0.21 20.22
C GLU A 63 -4.76 -0.47 19.34
N PHE A 64 -4.82 -1.61 18.65
CA PHE A 64 -5.95 -1.97 17.80
C PHE A 64 -7.12 -2.50 18.66
N ILE A 65 -7.95 -1.57 19.15
CA ILE A 65 -9.15 -1.90 19.92
C ILE A 65 -10.31 -2.16 18.95
N ILE A 66 -10.74 -3.42 18.85
CA ILE A 66 -11.97 -3.78 18.13
C ILE A 66 -13.15 -3.42 19.02
N GLN A 67 -13.90 -2.38 18.67
CA GLN A 67 -15.23 -2.15 19.24
C GLN A 67 -16.19 -3.11 18.54
N VAL A 68 -16.70 -4.09 19.29
CA VAL A 68 -17.75 -5.03 18.86
C VAL A 68 -19.12 -4.43 19.14
#